data_AF-A0A821ASH9-F1
#
_entry.id   AF-A0A821ASH9-F1
#
_cell.length_a   1.000
_cell.length_b   1.000
_cell.length_c   1.000
_cell.angle_alpha   90.00
_cell.angle_beta   90.00
_cell.angle_gamma   90.00
#
_symmetry.space_group_name_H-M   'P 1'
#
loop_
_entity.id
_entity.type
_entity.pdbx_description
1 polymer ?
#
loop_
_entity_poly.entity_id
_entity_poly.type
_entity_poly.pdbx_seq_one_letter_code
_entity_poly.pdbx_strand_id
1 'polypeptide(L)' 'MVPFYFIVLDKFPLDTNGKVDRKQLPLPLLSSNIQMQFVKADELLSSVVSKFDVCLPDRTVSKGNLSNA' A
#
# COMPACT_ATOMS: atom_id res chain seq x y z
N MET A 1 13.45 -6.73 -1.72
CA MET A 1 12.25 -6.38 -2.51
C MET A 1 11.03 -7.06 -1.91
N VAL A 2 9.87 -6.40 -1.87
CA VAL A 2 8.59 -6.97 -1.39
C VAL A 2 7.52 -6.76 -2.48
N PRO A 3 6.82 -7.80 -2.96
CA PRO A 3 5.74 -7.68 -3.94
C PRO A 3 4.48 -7.04 -3.36
N PHE A 4 3.72 -6.33 -4.20
CA PHE A 4 2.46 -5.70 -3.79
C PHE A 4 1.27 -6.68 -3.82
N TYR A 5 1.29 -7.68 -4.71
CA TYR A 5 0.18 -8.64 -4.89
C TYR A 5 0.70 -10.08 -4.95
N PHE A 6 -0.09 -10.99 -4.39
CA PHE A 6 0.09 -12.43 -4.52
C PHE A 6 -1.22 -13.05 -5.00
N ILE A 7 -1.14 -13.93 -5.99
CA ILE A 7 -2.28 -14.64 -6.56
C ILE A 7 -1.94 -16.12 -6.56
N VAL A 8 -2.80 -16.92 -5.94
CA VAL A 8 -2.67 -18.39 -5.95
C VAL A 8 -3.27 -18.90 -7.25
N LEU A 9 -2.52 -19.73 -7.96
CA LEU A 9 -2.95 -20.40 -9.18
C LEU A 9 -2.82 -21.90 -8.99
N ASP A 10 -3.81 -22.66 -9.47
CA ASP A 10 -3.72 -24.12 -9.48
C ASP A 10 -2.69 -24.63 -10.49
N LYS A 11 -2.52 -23.90 -11.60
CA LYS A 11 -1.51 -24.19 -12.63
C LYS A 11 -1.06 -22.92 -13.35
N PHE A 12 0.18 -22.94 -13.83
CA PHE A 12 0.68 -21.88 -14.70
C PHE A 12 0.16 -22.06 -16.14
N PRO A 13 -0.32 -21.00 -16.80
CA PRO A 13 -0.58 -21.04 -18.24
C PRO A 13 0.75 -21.11 -18.97
N LEU A 14 0.89 -22.11 -19.84
CA LEU A 14 2.08 -22.32 -20.66
C LEU A 14 1.72 -22.15 -22.13
N ASP A 15 2.65 -21.57 -22.90
CA ASP A 15 2.60 -21.56 -24.37
C ASP A 15 2.97 -22.96 -24.92
N THR A 16 2.77 -23.16 -26.22
CA THR A 16 3.15 -24.35 -27.01
C THR A 16 4.57 -24.86 -26.75
N ASN A 17 5.50 -23.98 -26.39
CA ASN A 17 6.88 -24.32 -26.06
C ASN A 17 7.12 -24.68 -24.57
N GLY A 18 6.06 -24.75 -23.75
CA GLY A 18 6.15 -25.04 -22.31
C GLY A 18 6.63 -23.87 -21.45
N LYS A 19 6.76 -22.66 -22.01
CA LYS A 19 7.14 -21.44 -21.28
C LYS A 19 5.89 -20.76 -20.72
N VAL A 20 6.01 -20.08 -19.58
CA VAL A 20 4.88 -19.35 -18.98
C VAL A 20 4.37 -18.27 -19.93
N ASP A 21 3.10 -18.36 -20.30
CA ASP A 21 2.42 -17.33 -21.09
C ASP A 21 1.92 -16.21 -20.16
N ARG A 22 2.70 -15.13 -20.11
CA ARG A 22 2.41 -13.96 -19.28
C ARG A 22 1.13 -13.22 -19.69
N LYS A 23 0.67 -13.36 -20.93
CA LYS A 23 -0.55 -12.69 -21.41
C LYS A 23 -1.80 -13.36 -20.89
N GLN A 24 -1.71 -14.66 -20.58
CA GLN A 24 -2.80 -15.45 -20.03
C GLN A 24 -2.81 -15.45 -18.50
N LEU A 25 -1.82 -14.82 -17.84
CA LEU A 25 -1.86 -14.66 -16.40
C LEU A 25 -3.00 -13.70 -16.02
N PRO A 26 -3.80 -14.05 -14.98
CA PRO A 26 -4.85 -13.18 -14.52
C PRO A 26 -4.26 -11.88 -13.97
N LEU A 27 -4.93 -10.77 -14.26
CA LEU A 27 -4.60 -9.48 -13.66
C LEU A 27 -5.02 -9.49 -12.18
N PRO A 28 -4.24 -8.88 -11.28
CA PRO A 28 -4.67 -8.71 -9.90
C PRO A 28 -5.98 -7.92 -9.89
N LEU A 29 -7.02 -8.47 -9.25
CA LEU A 29 -8.23 -7.70 -8.98
C LEU A 29 -7.85 -6.56 -8.05
N LEU A 30 -7.90 -5.33 -8.59
CA LEU A 30 -7.83 -4.13 -7.78
C LEU A 30 -9.17 -4.02 -7.04
N SER A 31 -9.35 -4.74 -5.95
CA SER A 31 -10.40 -4.43 -4.97
C SER A 31 -10.02 -3.10 -4.33
N SER A 32 -10.36 -2.02 -5.01
CA SER A 32 -10.15 -0.65 -4.58
C SER A 32 -11.01 -0.35 -3.36
N ASN A 33 -10.52 -0.77 -2.19
CA ASN A 33 -10.71 0.01 -0.96
C ASN A 33 -9.66 1.13 -0.85
N ILE A 34 -9.07 1.53 -1.99
CA ILE A 34 -8.38 2.80 -2.12
C ILE A 34 -9.46 3.83 -2.44
N GLN A 35 -10.13 4.32 -1.39
CA GLN A 35 -10.90 5.55 -1.51
C GLN A 35 -9.88 6.68 -1.66
N MET A 36 -9.70 7.18 -2.89
CA MET A 36 -9.01 8.45 -3.12
C MET A 36 -9.92 9.56 -2.59
N GLN A 37 -9.82 9.82 -1.29
CA GLN A 37 -10.50 10.91 -0.63
C GLN A 37 -9.58 12.14 -0.71
N PHE A 38 -9.98 13.14 -1.49
CA PHE A 38 -9.36 14.46 -1.45
C PHE A 38 -9.75 15.11 -0.13
N VAL A 39 -8.82 15.15 0.81
CA VAL A 39 -8.98 15.84 2.10
C VAL A 39 -7.96 16.97 2.12
N LYS A 40 -8.36 18.12 2.69
CA LYS A 40 -7.52 19.30 2.79
C LYS A 40 -6.23 18.96 3.55
N ALA A 41 -5.10 19.54 3.14
CA ALA A 41 -3.77 19.15 3.64
C ALA A 41 -3.66 19.08 5.17
N ASP A 42 -4.28 20.04 5.87
CA ASP A 42 -4.24 20.14 7.33
C ASP A 42 -5.03 19.02 8.02
N GLU A 43 -6.14 18.59 7.42
CA GLU A 43 -7.01 17.52 7.93
C GLU A 43 -6.40 16.13 7.68
N LEU A 44 -5.67 15.97 6.57
CA LEU A 44 -4.94 14.73 6.27
C LEU A 44 -3.86 14.43 7.29
N LEU A 45 -3.07 15.44 7.64
CA LEU A 45 -1.96 15.27 8.59
C LEU A 45 -2.47 14.83 9.96
N SER A 46 -3.55 15.45 10.47
CA SER A 46 -4.14 15.07 11.74
C SER A 46 -4.70 13.63 11.73
N SER A 47 -5.41 13.25 10.67
CA SER A 47 -5.97 11.89 10.52
C SER A 47 -4.89 10.82 10.43
N VAL A 48 -3.85 11.06 9.63
CA VAL A 48 -2.73 10.13 9.46
C VAL A 48 -1.97 9.97 10.78
N VAL A 49 -1.63 11.06 11.47
CA VAL A 49 -0.93 11.01 12.76
C VAL A 49 -1.71 10.20 13.78
N SER A 50 -3.03 10.42 13.91
CA SER A 50 -3.86 9.66 14.85
C SER A 50 -3.87 8.15 14.59
N LYS A 51 -3.89 7.73 13.32
CA LYS A 51 -3.83 6.29 12.96
C LYS A 51 -2.47 5.68 13.29
N PHE A 52 -1.40 6.45 13.10
CA PHE A 52 -0.06 5.99 13.45
C PHE A 52 0.11 5.88 14.97
N ASP A 53 -0.43 6.81 15.77
CA ASP A 53 -0.35 6.76 17.24
C ASP A 53 -1.08 5.54 17.83
N VAL A 54 -2.21 5.15 17.24
CA VAL A 54 -2.98 3.95 17.66
C VAL A 54 -2.24 2.65 17.32
N CYS A 55 -1.57 2.58 16.17
CA CYS A 55 -0.86 1.39 15.72
C CYS A 55 0.60 1.29 16.22
N LEU A 56 1.22 2.41 16.61
CA LEU A 56 2.60 2.50 17.08
C LEU A 56 2.65 3.29 18.40
N PRO A 57 2.19 2.70 19.51
CA PRO A 57 2.01 3.41 20.78
C PRO A 57 3.32 3.94 21.39
N ASP A 58 4.47 3.35 21.04
CA ASP A 58 5.78 3.75 21.58
C ASP A 58 6.53 4.81 20.76
N ARG A 59 5.93 5.32 19.68
CA ARG A 59 6.57 6.35 18.86
C ARG A 59 6.15 7.73 19.36
N THR A 60 6.88 8.28 20.34
CA THR A 60 6.76 9.71 20.64
C THR A 60 7.14 10.49 19.39
N VAL A 61 6.16 11.16 18.77
CA VAL A 61 6.41 12.14 17.71
C VAL A 61 7.21 13.27 18.37
N SER A 62 8.54 13.23 18.24
CA SER A 62 9.39 14.36 18.58
C SER A 62 8.95 15.53 17.69
N LYS A 63 8.09 16.40 18.24
CA LYS A 63 7.82 17.71 17.65
C LYS A 63 9.15 18.44 17.67
N GLY A 64 9.84 18.46 16.53
CA GLY A 64 11.09 19.19 16.37
C GLY A 64 10.87 20.61 16.88
N ASN A 65 11.60 21.00 17.91
CA ASN A 65 11.55 22.34 18.47
C ASN A 65 11.99 23.32 17.37
N LEU A 66 11.04 24.04 16.78
CA LEU A 66 11.32 25.28 16.07
C LEU A 66 11.63 26.34 17.12
N SER A 67 12.84 26.28 17.69
CA SER A 67 13.45 27.44 18.30
C SER A 67 13.90 28.36 17.16
N ASN A 68 13.06 29.32 16.81
CA ASN A 68 13.55 30.54 16.16
C ASN A 68 14.39 31.27 17.21
N ALA A 69 15.71 31.29 17.00
CA ALA A 69 16.66 32.21 17.59
C ALA A 69 17.60 32.68 16.48
#